data_AF-A0A662FVM8-F1
#
_entry.id   AF-A0A662FVM8-F1
#
_cell.length_a   1.000
_cell.length_b   1.000
_cell.length_c   1.000
_cell.angle_alpha   90.00
_cell.angle_beta   90.00
_cell.angle_gamma   90.00
#
_symmetry.space_group_name_H-M   'P 1'
#
loop_
_entity.id
_entity.type
_entity.pdbx_description
1 polymer ?
#
loop_
_entity_poly.entity_id
_entity_poly.type
_entity_poly.pdbx_seq_one_letter_code
_entity_poly.pdbx_strand_id
1 'polypeptide(L)'
;MKTKFYYRILTIKFGEKERKEIQNFIEEWRKRVFLYLSGKSSMKDNYIYYYVDSGVAEIKEELKKHGRFKRVWPILNTAFYLNRKIIHGSGCAPVRIDTDKGILKFRWLNLVVKIPKSTVKKIENVLSKGVVKCIGQLILKDGVIFKLIFFKPFQRKLLKPPFEIIAVDINSRHGVKILNICVDFQSIKLIYQKRLKPPNHSNIWREIRKRQKLYSITFNKIYAKEIKQLGRRRKGLNKNFINNVIHILRKLVRKNDLPKVILVDPIDYKSLQGKRLQGTLLSIIDKIRNLAGFEDTLYVEYHGTSGRRCTLCNRAMKRIENNSPARIYRCERCRITIERDVNACWRMILKFLHKTPLKFPVYSKIEQLYRFHEP
;
A
#
# COMPACT_ATOMS: atom_id res chain seq x y z
N MET A 1 -8.80 -20.66 -12.76
CA MET A 1 -7.98 -19.50 -12.34
C MET A 1 -8.13 -19.31 -10.84
N LYS A 2 -7.04 -19.22 -10.05
CA LYS A 2 -7.14 -18.89 -8.61
C LYS A 2 -7.64 -17.46 -8.45
N THR A 3 -8.75 -17.26 -7.73
CA THR A 3 -9.29 -15.92 -7.43
C THR A 3 -8.25 -15.09 -6.69
N LYS A 4 -7.87 -13.94 -7.27
CA LYS A 4 -6.90 -13.04 -6.65
C LYS A 4 -7.58 -12.21 -5.56
N PHE A 5 -7.08 -12.35 -4.33
CA PHE A 5 -7.55 -11.56 -3.19
C PHE A 5 -6.68 -10.33 -2.95
N TYR A 6 -7.35 -9.25 -2.58
CA TYR A 6 -6.75 -8.01 -2.11
C TYR A 6 -7.05 -7.85 -0.63
N TYR A 7 -6.23 -7.06 0.08
CA TYR A 7 -6.35 -6.99 1.53
C TYR A 7 -6.28 -5.58 2.10
N ARG A 8 -6.91 -5.39 3.26
CA ARG A 8 -6.80 -4.18 4.07
C ARG A 8 -6.46 -4.53 5.50
N ILE A 9 -5.49 -3.80 6.06
CA ILE A 9 -5.04 -4.01 7.43
C ILE A 9 -5.53 -2.86 8.30
N LEU A 10 -6.24 -3.18 9.37
CA LEU A 10 -6.48 -2.29 10.51
C LEU A 10 -5.65 -2.77 11.70
N THR A 11 -5.32 -1.85 12.60
CA THR A 11 -4.41 -2.12 13.71
C THR A 11 -5.03 -1.57 14.98
N ILE A 12 -5.22 -2.46 15.95
CA ILE A 12 -5.66 -2.15 17.30
C ILE A 12 -4.45 -2.30 18.20
N LYS A 13 -4.15 -1.28 19.00
CA LYS A 13 -3.08 -1.32 20.00
C LYS A 13 -3.73 -1.60 21.35
N PHE A 14 -3.12 -2.48 22.13
CA PHE A 14 -3.55 -2.72 23.51
C PHE A 14 -2.77 -1.84 24.48
N GLY A 15 -3.35 -1.62 25.66
CA GLY A 15 -2.69 -0.96 26.77
C GLY A 15 -1.73 -1.89 27.50
N GLU A 16 -1.14 -1.39 28.58
CA GLU A 16 -0.24 -2.19 29.42
C GLU A 16 -0.98 -3.25 30.24
N LYS A 17 -2.23 -2.98 30.63
CA LYS A 17 -3.05 -3.91 31.43
C LYS A 17 -3.26 -5.24 30.70
N GLU A 18 -3.59 -5.19 29.41
CA GLU A 18 -3.85 -6.39 28.61
C GLU A 18 -2.56 -7.10 28.15
N ARG A 19 -1.40 -6.48 28.33
CA ARG A 19 -0.14 -6.94 27.76
C ARG A 19 0.31 -8.29 28.32
N LYS A 20 0.22 -8.48 29.63
CA LYS A 20 0.77 -9.66 30.33
C LYS A 20 0.05 -10.94 29.89
N GLU A 21 -1.28 -10.92 29.88
CA GLU A 21 -2.11 -12.05 29.46
C GLU A 21 -1.86 -12.43 27.99
N ILE A 22 -1.84 -11.43 27.09
CA ILE A 22 -1.59 -11.67 25.68
C ILE A 22 -0.15 -12.16 25.45
N GLN A 23 0.83 -11.65 26.20
CA GLN A 23 2.21 -12.10 26.11
C GLN A 23 2.34 -13.57 26.51
N ASN A 24 1.76 -13.97 27.64
CA ASN A 24 1.75 -15.36 28.09
C ASN A 24 1.12 -16.27 27.03
N PHE A 25 0.00 -15.85 26.45
CA PHE A 25 -0.63 -16.58 25.35
C PHE A 25 0.27 -16.74 24.12
N ILE A 26 0.94 -15.66 23.67
CA ILE A 26 1.84 -15.72 22.51
C ILE A 26 3.02 -16.65 22.77
N GLU A 27 3.59 -16.62 23.97
CA GLU A 27 4.71 -17.48 24.36
C GLU A 27 4.30 -18.95 24.42
N GLU A 28 3.16 -19.26 25.03
CA GLU A 28 2.61 -20.61 25.07
C GLU A 28 2.22 -21.11 23.67
N TRP A 29 1.58 -20.27 22.86
CA TRP A 29 1.27 -20.58 21.46
C TRP A 29 2.53 -20.93 20.68
N ARG A 30 3.62 -20.19 20.90
CA ARG A 30 4.90 -20.47 20.25
C ARG A 30 5.48 -21.82 20.67
N LYS A 31 5.46 -22.11 21.98
CA LYS A 31 5.95 -23.37 22.52
C LYS A 31 5.22 -24.56 21.88
N ARG A 32 3.89 -24.48 21.77
CA ARG A 32 3.07 -25.52 21.14
C ARG A 32 3.35 -25.69 19.66
N VAL A 33 3.43 -24.59 18.90
CA VAL A 33 3.80 -24.66 17.47
C VAL A 33 5.17 -25.30 17.29
N PHE A 34 6.14 -25.00 18.17
CA PHE A 34 7.45 -25.62 18.13
C PHE A 34 7.37 -27.14 18.37
N LEU A 35 6.68 -27.56 19.43
CA LEU A 35 6.50 -28.99 19.75
C LEU A 35 5.83 -29.76 18.60
N TYR A 36 4.80 -29.19 18.00
CA TYR A 36 4.11 -29.76 16.84
C TYR A 36 5.05 -29.88 15.63
N LEU A 37 5.78 -28.81 15.29
CA LEU A 37 6.73 -28.82 14.17
C LEU A 37 7.89 -29.79 14.38
N SER A 38 8.25 -30.07 15.64
CA SER A 38 9.25 -31.07 16.02
C SER A 38 8.70 -32.50 16.05
N GLY A 39 7.42 -32.73 15.75
CA GLY A 39 6.79 -34.05 15.80
C GLY A 39 6.58 -34.61 17.21
N LYS A 40 6.74 -33.77 18.24
CA LYS A 40 6.71 -34.18 19.66
C LYS A 40 5.33 -34.10 20.31
N SER A 41 4.31 -33.63 19.59
CA SER A 41 2.95 -33.48 20.13
C SER A 41 1.89 -33.41 19.03
N SER A 42 0.72 -33.99 19.26
CA SER A 42 -0.47 -33.77 18.43
C SER A 42 -1.18 -32.46 18.86
N MET A 43 -1.63 -31.64 17.91
CA MET A 43 -2.37 -30.38 18.17
C MET A 43 -3.87 -30.60 18.42
N LYS A 44 -4.34 -31.85 18.38
CA LYS A 44 -5.78 -32.18 18.28
C LYS A 44 -6.60 -31.72 19.49
N ASP A 45 -5.98 -31.46 20.64
CA ASP A 45 -6.70 -31.27 21.91
C ASP A 45 -7.18 -29.84 22.18
N ASN A 46 -7.00 -28.86 21.28
CA ASN A 46 -7.52 -27.50 21.52
C ASN A 46 -7.85 -26.71 20.24
N TYR A 47 -9.13 -26.35 20.07
CA TYR A 47 -9.67 -25.57 18.93
C TYR A 47 -8.96 -24.23 18.69
N ILE A 48 -8.32 -23.66 19.72
CA ILE A 48 -7.58 -22.40 19.66
C ILE A 48 -6.30 -22.56 18.83
N TYR A 49 -5.82 -23.78 18.58
CA TYR A 49 -4.60 -24.03 17.79
C TYR A 49 -4.89 -24.69 16.43
N TYR A 50 -6.16 -24.86 16.06
CA TYR A 50 -6.59 -25.51 14.81
C TYR A 50 -6.01 -24.86 13.54
N TYR A 51 -5.58 -23.60 13.63
CA TYR A 51 -4.96 -22.89 12.52
C TYR A 51 -3.46 -23.17 12.38
N VAL A 52 -2.81 -23.82 13.35
CA VAL A 52 -1.39 -24.17 13.25
C VAL A 52 -1.20 -25.14 12.09
N ASP A 53 -2.00 -26.19 12.01
CA ASP A 53 -1.98 -27.15 10.88
C ASP A 53 -2.14 -26.45 9.53
N SER A 54 -3.07 -25.49 9.43
CA SER A 54 -3.31 -24.72 8.20
C SER A 54 -2.23 -23.68 7.85
N GLY A 55 -1.36 -23.32 8.80
CA GLY A 55 -0.29 -22.32 8.63
C GLY A 55 1.11 -22.89 8.81
N VAL A 56 1.23 -24.21 9.04
CA VAL A 56 2.50 -24.88 9.34
C VAL A 56 3.47 -24.76 8.17
N ALA A 57 2.99 -24.80 6.92
CA ALA A 57 3.82 -24.61 5.75
C ALA A 57 4.47 -23.21 5.75
N GLU A 58 3.67 -22.17 5.97
CA GLU A 58 4.14 -20.78 6.05
C GLU A 58 5.06 -20.56 7.26
N ILE A 59 4.75 -21.18 8.40
CA ILE A 59 5.59 -21.11 9.60
C ILE A 59 6.94 -21.79 9.33
N LYS A 60 6.95 -22.98 8.71
CA LYS A 60 8.19 -23.68 8.29
C LYS A 60 9.00 -22.81 7.32
N GLU A 61 8.35 -22.16 6.37
CA GLU A 61 9.01 -21.28 5.40
C GLU A 61 9.63 -20.03 6.06
N GLU A 62 8.91 -19.38 6.97
CA GLU A 62 9.43 -18.26 7.77
C GLU A 62 10.60 -18.68 8.67
N LEU A 63 10.52 -19.88 9.27
CA LEU A 63 11.61 -20.44 10.05
C LEU A 63 12.85 -20.70 9.19
N LYS A 64 12.70 -21.28 7.99
CA LYS A 64 13.79 -21.44 7.02
C LYS A 64 14.43 -20.10 6.65
N LYS A 65 13.61 -19.06 6.41
CA LYS A 65 14.10 -17.73 5.99
C LYS A 65 14.80 -16.93 7.08
N HIS A 66 14.44 -17.14 8.35
CA HIS A 66 14.89 -16.27 9.44
C HIS A 66 15.63 -16.98 10.58
N GLY A 67 15.59 -18.31 10.63
CA GLY A 67 16.22 -19.13 11.68
C GLY A 67 15.73 -18.81 13.09
N ARG A 68 14.62 -18.08 13.25
CA ARG A 68 14.19 -17.51 14.54
C ARG A 68 12.68 -17.59 14.73
N PHE A 69 12.28 -18.50 15.60
CA PHE A 69 10.90 -18.69 16.05
C PHE A 69 10.25 -17.43 16.67
N LYS A 70 11.07 -16.54 17.25
CA LYS A 70 10.64 -15.26 17.86
C LYS A 70 9.95 -14.28 16.90
N ARG A 71 9.82 -14.59 15.60
CA ARG A 71 9.14 -13.75 14.60
C ARG A 71 7.81 -14.30 14.10
N VAL A 72 7.40 -15.47 14.57
CA VAL A 72 6.11 -16.08 14.26
C VAL A 72 5.04 -15.56 15.25
N TRP A 73 3.84 -15.29 14.74
CA TRP A 73 2.75 -14.60 15.44
C TRP A 73 1.44 -15.38 15.32
N PRO A 74 0.62 -15.48 16.38
CA PRO A 74 -0.68 -16.13 16.29
C PRO A 74 -1.59 -15.46 15.24
N ILE A 75 -2.25 -16.29 14.44
CA ILE A 75 -3.26 -15.89 13.44
C ILE A 75 -4.58 -16.50 13.86
N LEU A 76 -5.61 -15.68 14.02
CA LEU A 76 -6.86 -16.05 14.66
C LEU A 76 -8.02 -15.77 13.71
N ASN A 77 -8.98 -16.68 13.65
CA ASN A 77 -10.24 -16.36 12.98
C ASN A 77 -10.99 -15.29 13.78
N THR A 78 -11.59 -14.34 13.07
CA THR A 78 -12.29 -13.22 13.68
C THR A 78 -13.72 -13.16 13.15
N ALA A 79 -14.68 -13.01 14.06
CA ALA A 79 -16.08 -12.76 13.73
C ALA A 79 -16.53 -11.39 14.21
N PHE A 80 -17.51 -10.84 13.50
CA PHE A 80 -18.08 -9.52 13.75
C PHE A 80 -19.56 -9.67 14.08
N TYR A 81 -19.99 -8.95 15.11
CA TYR A 81 -21.35 -8.98 15.62
C TYR A 81 -21.94 -7.57 15.63
N LEU A 82 -23.22 -7.48 15.29
CA LEU A 82 -24.05 -6.29 15.45
C LEU A 82 -25.34 -6.72 16.16
N ASN A 83 -25.66 -6.09 17.29
CA ASN A 83 -26.85 -6.40 18.09
C ASN A 83 -26.97 -7.91 18.40
N ARG A 84 -25.85 -8.52 18.84
CA ARG A 84 -25.69 -9.97 19.10
C ARG A 84 -25.85 -10.91 17.89
N LYS A 85 -26.14 -10.40 16.69
CA LYS A 85 -26.19 -11.18 15.45
C LYS A 85 -24.83 -11.17 14.76
N ILE A 86 -24.42 -12.31 14.19
CA ILE A 86 -23.19 -12.40 13.40
C ILE A 86 -23.42 -11.70 12.06
N ILE A 87 -22.59 -10.70 11.75
CA ILE A 87 -22.62 -9.99 10.46
C ILE A 87 -21.48 -10.44 9.53
N HIS A 88 -20.41 -11.04 10.07
CA HIS A 88 -19.31 -11.57 9.27
C HIS A 88 -18.49 -12.61 10.06
N GLY A 89 -18.01 -13.65 9.39
CA GLY A 89 -17.20 -14.70 9.99
C GLY A 89 -18.03 -15.80 10.65
N SER A 90 -17.38 -16.69 11.41
CA SER A 90 -18.02 -17.84 12.05
C SER A 90 -18.38 -17.57 13.52
N GLY A 91 -19.52 -18.08 13.98
CA GLY A 91 -19.91 -18.03 15.39
C GLY A 91 -18.87 -18.65 16.33
N CYS A 92 -18.12 -19.65 15.86
CA CYS A 92 -17.07 -20.34 16.60
C CYS A 92 -15.73 -19.60 16.61
N ALA A 93 -15.65 -18.40 15.99
CA ALA A 93 -14.40 -17.65 15.95
C ALA A 93 -13.88 -17.36 17.37
N PRO A 94 -12.58 -17.59 17.62
CA PRO A 94 -11.97 -17.36 18.92
C PRO A 94 -11.99 -15.86 19.27
N VAL A 95 -11.80 -14.99 18.26
CA VAL A 95 -11.90 -13.53 18.42
C VAL A 95 -13.26 -13.03 17.93
N ARG A 96 -13.92 -12.23 18.76
CA ARG A 96 -15.20 -11.59 18.41
C ARG A 96 -15.09 -10.08 18.55
N ILE A 97 -15.63 -9.35 17.58
CA ILE A 97 -15.75 -7.89 17.62
C ILE A 97 -17.23 -7.54 17.58
N ASP A 98 -17.71 -6.96 18.66
CA ASP A 98 -19.07 -6.44 18.81
C ASP A 98 -19.04 -4.96 18.43
N THR A 99 -19.58 -4.63 17.25
CA THR A 99 -19.47 -3.29 16.67
C THR A 99 -20.43 -2.30 17.33
N ASP A 100 -21.61 -2.73 17.76
CA ASP A 100 -22.55 -1.89 18.53
C ASP A 100 -21.96 -1.46 19.87
N LYS A 101 -21.28 -2.36 20.58
CA LYS A 101 -20.66 -2.03 21.88
C LYS A 101 -19.25 -1.48 21.76
N GLY A 102 -18.62 -1.60 20.60
CA GLY A 102 -17.23 -1.21 20.37
C GLY A 102 -16.26 -2.05 21.21
N ILE A 103 -16.45 -3.36 21.24
CA ILE A 103 -15.68 -4.27 22.09
C ILE A 103 -15.03 -5.37 21.26
N LEU A 104 -13.75 -5.67 21.52
CA LEU A 104 -13.04 -6.85 21.07
C LEU A 104 -12.97 -7.86 22.21
N LYS A 105 -13.32 -9.12 21.94
CA LYS A 105 -13.29 -10.22 22.92
C LYS A 105 -12.38 -11.35 22.43
N PHE A 106 -11.48 -11.80 23.31
CA PHE A 106 -10.74 -13.04 23.16
C PHE A 106 -11.37 -14.08 24.08
N ARG A 107 -12.21 -14.96 23.54
CA ARG A 107 -13.08 -15.85 24.35
C ARG A 107 -12.30 -16.71 25.34
N TRP A 108 -11.15 -17.23 24.91
CA TRP A 108 -10.35 -18.17 25.68
C TRP A 108 -9.46 -17.52 26.74
N LEU A 109 -9.21 -16.21 26.62
CA LEU A 109 -8.49 -15.45 27.65
C LEU A 109 -9.45 -14.75 28.61
N ASN A 110 -10.76 -14.89 28.41
CA ASN A 110 -11.78 -14.06 29.05
C ASN A 110 -11.46 -12.55 28.98
N LEU A 111 -10.74 -12.14 27.93
CA LEU A 111 -10.21 -10.79 27.78
C LEU A 111 -11.14 -9.95 26.91
N VAL A 112 -11.52 -8.79 27.44
CA VAL A 112 -12.43 -7.84 26.81
C VAL A 112 -11.73 -6.49 26.69
N VAL A 113 -11.62 -6.00 25.45
CA VAL A 113 -10.89 -4.76 25.14
C VAL A 113 -11.83 -3.77 24.47
N LYS A 114 -11.93 -2.56 25.03
CA LYS A 114 -12.68 -1.47 24.41
C LYS A 114 -11.94 -0.96 23.17
N ILE A 115 -12.67 -0.83 22.06
CA ILE A 115 -12.17 -0.30 20.79
C ILE A 115 -12.66 1.15 20.65
N PRO A 116 -11.80 2.09 20.23
CA PRO A 116 -12.24 3.46 19.95
C PRO A 116 -13.34 3.50 18.88
N LYS A 117 -14.36 4.36 19.05
CA LYS A 117 -15.46 4.57 18.09
C LYS A 117 -14.95 4.83 16.66
N SER A 118 -13.84 5.55 16.52
CA SER A 118 -13.23 5.83 15.22
C SER A 118 -12.66 4.58 14.52
N THR A 119 -12.25 3.58 15.28
CA THR A 119 -11.80 2.27 14.76
C THR A 119 -13.00 1.39 14.42
N VAL A 120 -14.06 1.41 15.22
CA VAL A 120 -15.34 0.72 14.92
C VAL A 120 -15.89 1.21 13.57
N LYS A 121 -16.02 2.53 13.37
CA LYS A 121 -16.45 3.11 12.08
C LYS A 121 -15.58 2.66 10.90
N LYS A 122 -14.26 2.49 11.12
CA LYS A 122 -13.35 1.99 10.08
C LYS A 122 -13.58 0.51 9.77
N ILE A 123 -13.93 -0.30 10.77
CA ILE A 123 -14.27 -1.71 10.60
C ILE A 123 -15.58 -1.83 9.82
N GLU A 124 -16.63 -1.11 10.22
CA GLU A 124 -17.93 -1.10 9.54
C GLU A 124 -17.78 -0.69 8.07
N ASN A 125 -17.05 0.40 7.80
CA ASN A 125 -16.74 0.85 6.44
C ASN A 125 -15.97 -0.19 5.61
N VAL A 126 -15.22 -1.08 6.26
CA VAL A 126 -14.50 -2.15 5.57
C VAL A 126 -15.42 -3.33 5.29
N LEU A 127 -16.24 -3.73 6.26
CA LEU A 127 -17.20 -4.82 6.12
C LEU A 127 -18.24 -4.54 5.03
N SER A 128 -18.67 -3.27 4.88
CA SER A 128 -19.60 -2.87 3.82
C SER A 128 -19.04 -2.99 2.40
N LYS A 129 -17.75 -3.30 2.23
CA LYS A 129 -17.08 -3.40 0.91
C LYS A 129 -17.05 -4.82 0.34
N GLY A 130 -17.92 -5.73 0.79
CA GLY A 130 -17.97 -7.09 0.27
C GLY A 130 -16.76 -7.95 0.63
N VAL A 131 -16.19 -7.73 1.83
CA VAL A 131 -15.11 -8.57 2.36
C VAL A 131 -15.62 -10.00 2.52
N VAL A 132 -14.82 -10.98 2.09
CA VAL A 132 -15.17 -12.41 2.16
C VAL A 132 -14.52 -13.14 3.33
N LYS A 133 -13.41 -12.61 3.85
CA LYS A 133 -12.68 -13.21 4.97
C LYS A 133 -11.98 -12.14 5.80
N CYS A 134 -11.95 -12.34 7.11
CA CYS A 134 -11.10 -11.56 8.01
C CYS A 134 -10.32 -12.49 8.94
N ILE A 135 -9.03 -12.20 9.11
CA ILE A 135 -8.19 -12.83 10.13
C ILE A 135 -7.61 -11.77 11.05
N GLY A 136 -7.46 -12.13 12.31
CA GLY A 136 -6.71 -11.39 13.31
C GLY A 136 -5.28 -11.88 13.41
N GLN A 137 -4.31 -11.00 13.60
CA GLN A 137 -2.93 -11.40 13.88
C GLN A 137 -2.42 -10.67 15.12
N LEU A 138 -2.01 -11.42 16.14
CA LEU A 138 -1.45 -10.90 17.38
C LEU A 138 0.07 -10.75 17.28
N ILE A 139 0.57 -9.55 17.52
CA ILE A 139 1.99 -9.22 17.37
C ILE A 139 2.52 -8.60 18.66
N LEU A 140 3.58 -9.19 19.22
CA LEU A 140 4.32 -8.69 20.38
C LEU A 140 5.68 -8.10 19.93
N LYS A 141 5.80 -6.78 19.89
CA LYS A 141 7.09 -6.11 19.63
C LYS A 141 7.42 -5.20 20.81
N ASP A 142 7.48 -3.89 20.58
CA ASP A 142 7.64 -2.88 21.62
C ASP A 142 6.33 -2.70 22.44
N GLY A 143 5.25 -3.37 22.03
CA GLY A 143 3.96 -3.49 22.70
C GLY A 143 3.11 -4.57 22.03
N VAL A 144 1.86 -4.72 22.46
CA VAL A 144 0.92 -5.70 21.87
C VAL A 144 0.03 -5.02 20.84
N ILE A 145 -0.05 -5.64 19.67
CA ILE A 145 -0.82 -5.14 18.54
C ILE A 145 -1.68 -6.27 18.00
N PHE A 146 -2.96 -5.99 17.75
CA PHE A 146 -3.83 -6.86 16.97
C PHE A 146 -4.09 -6.27 15.60
N LYS A 147 -3.66 -6.97 14.55
CA LYS A 147 -3.96 -6.60 13.17
C LYS A 147 -5.18 -7.34 12.68
N LEU A 148 -6.18 -6.61 12.22
CA LEU A 148 -7.28 -7.16 11.45
C LEU A 148 -6.91 -7.09 9.97
N ILE A 149 -6.90 -8.23 9.30
CA ILE A 149 -6.57 -8.35 7.88
C ILE A 149 -7.84 -8.83 7.17
N PHE A 150 -8.45 -7.92 6.42
CA PHE A 150 -9.66 -8.16 5.65
C PHE A 150 -9.28 -8.51 4.21
N PHE A 151 -9.89 -9.54 3.65
CA PHE A 151 -9.67 -10.01 2.29
C PHE A 151 -10.91 -9.86 1.43
N LYS A 152 -10.70 -9.42 0.21
CA LYS A 152 -11.77 -9.13 -0.74
C LYS A 152 -11.34 -9.53 -2.15
N PRO A 153 -12.18 -10.24 -2.94
CA PRO A 153 -11.95 -10.37 -4.38
C PRO A 153 -12.18 -9.02 -5.07
N PHE A 154 -11.48 -8.76 -6.16
CA PHE A 154 -11.76 -7.57 -6.97
C PHE A 154 -13.11 -7.71 -7.66
N GLN A 155 -13.93 -6.67 -7.56
CA GLN A 155 -15.18 -6.56 -8.30
C GLN A 155 -15.02 -5.45 -9.34
N ARG A 156 -15.10 -5.82 -10.63
CA ARG A 156 -14.91 -4.84 -11.70
C ARG A 156 -16.12 -3.90 -11.76
N LYS A 157 -15.90 -2.61 -11.50
CA LYS A 157 -16.88 -1.57 -11.79
C LYS A 157 -16.84 -1.19 -13.27
N LEU A 158 -18.01 -0.95 -13.85
CA LEU A 158 -18.12 -0.42 -15.20
C LEU A 158 -17.66 1.05 -15.21
N LEU A 159 -16.78 1.40 -16.15
CA LEU A 159 -16.28 2.76 -16.28
C LEU A 159 -17.22 3.55 -17.22
N LYS A 160 -18.08 4.38 -16.63
CA LYS A 160 -18.98 5.31 -17.32
C LYS A 160 -18.76 6.72 -16.76
N PRO A 161 -18.89 7.80 -17.55
CA PRO A 161 -18.78 9.14 -17.01
C PRO A 161 -19.94 9.50 -16.11
N PRO A 162 -19.71 10.42 -15.16
CA PRO A 162 -18.40 10.97 -14.82
C PRO A 162 -17.47 9.95 -14.13
N PHE A 163 -16.19 9.93 -14.49
CA PHE A 163 -15.18 9.06 -13.88
C PHE A 163 -13.85 9.80 -13.66
N GLU A 164 -13.04 9.34 -12.71
CA GLU A 164 -11.73 9.94 -12.44
C GLU A 164 -10.57 9.06 -12.93
N ILE A 165 -9.51 9.70 -13.45
CA ILE A 165 -8.26 9.05 -13.81
C ILE A 165 -7.15 9.59 -12.91
N ILE A 166 -6.56 8.70 -12.11
CA ILE A 166 -5.42 8.98 -11.25
C ILE A 166 -4.16 8.44 -11.92
N ALA A 167 -3.40 9.31 -12.59
CA ALA A 167 -2.11 8.98 -13.17
C ALA A 167 -0.97 9.12 -12.14
N VAL A 168 -0.12 8.10 -12.05
CA VAL A 168 1.00 8.02 -11.11
C VAL A 168 2.29 7.68 -11.85
N ASP A 169 3.14 8.68 -12.03
CA ASP A 169 4.51 8.48 -12.53
C ASP A 169 5.45 8.24 -11.35
N ILE A 170 6.13 7.09 -11.36
CA ILE A 170 7.08 6.69 -10.33
C ILE A 170 8.48 6.79 -10.93
N ASN A 171 9.33 7.64 -10.36
CA ASN A 171 10.70 7.82 -10.82
C ASN A 171 11.72 7.75 -9.66
N SER A 172 12.75 6.92 -9.81
CA SER A 172 13.72 6.68 -8.72
C SER A 172 14.51 7.92 -8.30
N ARG A 173 14.74 8.87 -9.22
CA ARG A 173 15.49 10.10 -8.94
C ARG A 173 14.59 11.26 -8.53
N HIS A 174 13.36 11.28 -9.03
CA HIS A 174 12.50 12.48 -8.96
C HIS A 174 11.27 12.32 -8.07
N GLY A 175 11.00 11.09 -7.62
CA GLY A 175 9.94 10.74 -6.69
C GLY A 175 8.70 10.22 -7.38
N VAL A 176 7.54 10.50 -6.76
CA VAL A 176 6.24 10.11 -7.29
C VAL A 176 5.48 11.37 -7.70
N LYS A 177 5.01 11.42 -8.93
CA LYS A 177 4.08 12.43 -9.42
C LYS A 177 2.68 11.82 -9.46
N ILE A 178 1.70 12.54 -8.94
CA ILE A 178 0.29 12.16 -8.96
C ILE A 178 -0.49 13.26 -9.67
N LEU A 179 -1.28 12.88 -10.65
CA LEU A 179 -2.22 13.73 -11.37
C LEU A 179 -3.59 13.06 -11.33
N ASN A 180 -4.63 13.75 -10.86
CA ASN A 180 -6.00 13.27 -10.88
C ASN A 180 -6.85 14.19 -11.74
N ILE A 181 -7.55 13.63 -12.72
CA ILE A 181 -8.52 14.36 -13.55
C ILE A 181 -9.89 13.72 -13.43
N CYS A 182 -10.94 14.52 -13.58
CA CYS A 182 -12.30 14.06 -13.78
C CYS A 182 -12.65 14.18 -15.26
N VAL A 183 -13.20 13.12 -15.83
CA VAL A 183 -13.68 13.06 -17.21
C VAL A 183 -15.19 12.92 -17.16
N ASP A 184 -15.89 13.89 -17.71
CA ASP A 184 -17.33 13.84 -17.95
C ASP A 184 -17.62 13.79 -19.47
N PHE A 185 -18.89 13.87 -19.86
CA PHE A 185 -19.28 13.81 -21.28
C PHE A 185 -18.91 15.06 -22.09
N GLN A 186 -18.47 16.14 -21.45
CA GLN A 186 -18.29 17.44 -22.10
C GLN A 186 -16.90 18.05 -21.86
N SER A 187 -16.20 17.65 -20.81
CA SER A 187 -15.01 18.32 -20.29
C SER A 187 -14.07 17.37 -19.53
N ILE A 188 -12.82 17.81 -19.43
CA ILE A 188 -11.81 17.20 -18.56
C ILE A 188 -11.38 18.26 -17.54
N LYS A 189 -11.49 17.94 -16.25
CA LYS A 189 -11.14 18.86 -15.15
C LYS A 189 -9.98 18.32 -14.35
N LEU A 190 -8.96 19.14 -14.11
CA LEU A 190 -7.87 18.80 -13.19
C LEU A 190 -8.36 18.90 -11.75
N ILE A 191 -8.33 17.79 -11.01
CA ILE A 191 -8.82 17.70 -9.63
C ILE A 191 -7.68 17.77 -8.61
N TYR A 192 -6.53 17.20 -8.95
CA TYR A 192 -5.40 17.13 -8.03
C TYR A 192 -4.07 16.99 -8.76
N GLN A 193 -3.05 17.69 -8.28
CA GLN A 193 -1.68 17.51 -8.72
C GLN A 193 -0.73 17.57 -7.52
N LYS A 194 0.14 16.58 -7.37
CA LYS A 194 1.18 16.59 -6.33
C LYS A 194 2.44 15.89 -6.77
N ARG A 195 3.58 16.43 -6.36
CA ARG A 195 4.90 15.79 -6.44
C ARG A 195 5.37 15.43 -5.04
N LEU A 196 5.84 14.20 -4.87
CA LEU A 196 6.35 13.65 -3.61
C LEU A 196 7.80 13.22 -3.83
N LYS A 197 8.75 13.90 -3.20
CA LYS A 197 10.18 13.56 -3.30
C LYS A 197 10.56 12.47 -2.29
N PRO A 198 11.42 11.51 -2.66
CA PRO A 198 11.90 10.51 -1.73
C PRO A 198 12.82 11.18 -0.70
N PRO A 199 12.95 10.62 0.51
CA PRO A 199 13.82 11.16 1.54
C PRO A 199 15.28 11.17 1.09
N ASN A 200 16.00 12.26 1.36
CA ASN A 200 17.43 12.33 1.14
C ASN A 200 18.18 11.58 2.26
N HIS A 201 19.00 10.62 1.88
CA HIS A 201 19.78 9.80 2.81
C HIS A 201 21.26 10.17 2.89
N SER A 202 21.70 11.23 2.20
CA SER A 202 23.12 11.62 2.13
C SER A 202 23.72 11.81 3.52
N ASN A 203 23.06 12.58 4.38
CA ASN A 203 23.52 12.85 5.74
C ASN A 203 23.53 11.58 6.60
N ILE A 204 22.51 10.72 6.48
CA ILE A 204 22.47 9.44 7.22
C ILE A 204 23.64 8.55 6.81
N TRP A 205 23.94 8.46 5.51
CA TRP A 205 25.08 7.69 5.03
C TRP A 205 26.42 8.28 5.46
N ARG A 206 26.54 9.61 5.49
CA ARG A 206 27.72 10.29 6.02
C ARG A 206 27.96 9.91 7.48
N GLU A 207 26.93 9.96 8.32
CA GLU A 207 27.03 9.59 9.72
C GLU A 207 27.31 8.09 9.91
N ILE A 208 26.67 7.21 9.13
CA ILE A 208 26.98 5.77 9.15
C ILE A 208 28.45 5.52 8.85
N ARG A 209 29.02 6.15 7.81
CA ARG A 209 30.44 5.97 7.45
C ARG A 209 31.38 6.46 8.53
N LYS A 210 31.08 7.60 9.16
CA LYS A 210 31.85 8.11 10.31
C LYS A 210 31.88 7.07 11.44
N ARG A 211 30.71 6.53 11.82
CA ARG A 211 30.63 5.51 12.90
C ARG A 211 31.29 4.18 12.50
N GLN A 212 31.21 3.80 11.22
CA GLN A 212 31.90 2.61 10.72
C GLN A 212 33.42 2.74 10.86
N LYS A 213 33.99 3.90 10.50
CA LYS A 213 35.41 4.19 10.68
C LYS A 213 35.83 4.15 12.15
N LEU A 214 35.03 4.76 13.03
CA LEU A 214 35.28 4.70 14.48
C LEU A 214 35.19 3.28 15.02
N TYR A 215 34.22 2.49 14.57
CA TYR A 215 34.07 1.09 14.97
C TYR A 215 35.24 0.22 14.50
N SER A 216 35.74 0.40 13.27
CA SER A 216 36.85 -0.40 12.75
C SER A 216 38.17 -0.14 13.48
N ILE A 217 38.34 1.05 14.06
CA ILE A 217 39.55 1.42 14.81
C ILE A 217 39.40 0.97 16.27
N THR A 218 38.26 1.26 16.90
CA THR A 218 38.09 1.11 18.35
C THR A 218 37.44 -0.20 18.78
N PHE A 219 36.79 -0.92 17.86
CA PHE A 219 35.91 -2.06 18.12
C PHE A 219 34.81 -1.80 19.18
N ASN A 220 34.53 -0.54 19.49
CA ASN A 220 33.55 -0.18 20.51
C ASN A 220 32.12 -0.47 20.03
N LYS A 221 31.42 -1.37 20.75
CA LYS A 221 30.06 -1.83 20.42
C LYS A 221 29.01 -0.69 20.42
N ILE A 222 29.29 0.47 21.02
CA ILE A 222 28.42 1.65 20.96
C ILE A 222 28.23 2.09 19.50
N TYR A 223 29.31 2.19 18.71
CA TYR A 223 29.23 2.60 17.30
C TYR A 223 28.44 1.60 16.45
N ALA A 224 28.57 0.29 16.72
CA ALA A 224 27.74 -0.73 16.08
C ALA A 224 26.24 -0.54 16.38
N LYS A 225 25.88 -0.18 17.63
CA LYS A 225 24.50 0.16 18.01
C LYS A 225 24.00 1.41 17.27
N GLU A 226 24.80 2.47 17.19
CA GLU A 226 24.45 3.71 16.48
C GLU A 226 24.22 3.47 14.97
N ILE A 227 25.11 2.73 14.31
CA ILE A 227 24.95 2.36 12.89
C ILE A 227 23.61 1.66 12.68
N LYS A 228 23.25 0.72 13.57
CA LYS A 228 21.98 0.01 13.52
C LYS A 228 20.78 0.95 13.73
N GLN A 229 20.88 1.92 14.63
CA GLN A 229 19.84 2.93 14.84
C GLN A 229 19.66 3.84 13.61
N LEU A 230 20.75 4.34 13.02
CA LEU A 230 20.72 5.12 11.78
C LEU A 230 20.12 4.30 10.62
N GLY A 231 20.48 3.02 10.52
CA GLY A 231 19.89 2.09 9.56
C GLY A 231 18.38 1.91 9.76
N ARG A 232 17.90 1.83 11.01
CA ARG A 232 16.46 1.79 11.34
C ARG A 232 15.76 3.10 10.96
N ARG A 233 16.37 4.26 11.30
CA ARG A 233 15.85 5.59 10.93
C ARG A 233 15.69 5.72 9.42
N ARG A 234 16.70 5.31 8.64
CA ARG A 234 16.66 5.27 7.16
C ARG A 234 15.47 4.47 6.63
N LYS A 235 15.28 3.25 7.15
CA LYS A 235 14.15 2.38 6.77
C LYS A 235 12.81 3.02 7.16
N GLY A 236 12.73 3.66 8.32
CA GLY A 236 11.56 4.39 8.79
C GLY A 236 11.16 5.53 7.85
N LEU A 237 12.11 6.35 7.40
CA LEU A 237 11.86 7.43 6.44
C LEU A 237 11.31 6.91 5.11
N ASN A 238 11.89 5.84 4.56
CA ASN A 238 11.37 5.21 3.34
C ASN A 238 9.94 4.69 3.53
N LYS A 239 9.66 4.03 4.66
CA LYS A 239 8.33 3.53 4.99
C LYS A 239 7.31 4.67 5.12
N ASN A 240 7.69 5.78 5.75
CA ASN A 240 6.83 6.95 5.88
C ASN A 240 6.54 7.60 4.53
N PHE A 241 7.54 7.70 3.64
CA PHE A 241 7.35 8.15 2.27
C PHE A 241 6.33 7.29 1.52
N ILE A 242 6.50 5.96 1.54
CA ILE A 242 5.55 5.01 0.94
C ILE A 242 4.14 5.20 1.52
N ASN A 243 4.03 5.27 2.86
CA ASN A 243 2.75 5.43 3.53
C ASN A 243 2.05 6.74 3.14
N ASN A 244 2.81 7.83 2.95
CA ASN A 244 2.27 9.12 2.53
C ASN A 244 1.71 9.06 1.10
N VAL A 245 2.44 8.44 0.16
CA VAL A 245 1.96 8.22 -1.22
C VAL A 245 0.64 7.46 -1.21
N ILE A 246 0.59 6.33 -0.50
CA ILE A 246 -0.62 5.49 -0.43
C ILE A 246 -1.76 6.18 0.32
N HIS A 247 -1.46 7.02 1.31
CA HIS A 247 -2.47 7.81 2.01
C HIS A 247 -3.13 8.83 1.08
N ILE A 248 -2.35 9.54 0.28
CA ILE A 248 -2.85 10.49 -0.72
C ILE A 248 -3.72 9.76 -1.75
N LEU A 249 -3.22 8.66 -2.34
CA LEU A 249 -3.98 7.88 -3.31
C LEU A 249 -5.28 7.33 -2.71
N ARG A 250 -5.25 6.84 -1.47
CA ARG A 250 -6.46 6.38 -0.78
C ARG A 250 -7.47 7.50 -0.57
N LYS A 251 -7.02 8.71 -0.24
CA LYS A 251 -7.91 9.88 -0.11
C LYS A 251 -8.57 10.20 -1.45
N LEU A 252 -7.81 10.20 -2.55
CA LEU A 252 -8.35 10.44 -3.88
C LEU A 252 -9.36 9.36 -4.28
N VAL A 253 -9.00 8.09 -4.12
CA VAL A 253 -9.87 6.95 -4.47
C VAL A 253 -11.21 7.01 -3.74
N ARG A 254 -11.20 7.41 -2.46
CA ARG A 254 -12.39 7.44 -1.59
C ARG A 254 -13.07 8.81 -1.50
N LYS A 255 -12.64 9.80 -2.30
CA LYS A 255 -13.16 11.17 -2.20
C LYS A 255 -14.65 11.25 -2.53
N ASN A 256 -15.10 10.43 -3.48
CA ASN A 256 -16.46 10.33 -3.98
C ASN A 256 -16.69 8.90 -4.52
N ASP A 257 -17.93 8.58 -4.89
CA ASP A 257 -18.30 7.25 -5.41
C ASP A 257 -18.16 7.10 -6.92
N LEU A 258 -17.62 8.12 -7.61
CA LEU A 258 -17.36 8.03 -9.06
C LEU A 258 -16.46 6.83 -9.37
N PRO A 259 -16.71 6.12 -10.50
CA PRO A 259 -15.77 5.15 -11.03
C PRO A 259 -14.38 5.76 -11.19
N LYS A 260 -13.33 4.99 -10.86
CA LYS A 260 -11.95 5.48 -10.95
C LYS A 260 -11.04 4.47 -11.63
N VAL A 261 -10.00 5.01 -12.26
CA VAL A 261 -8.89 4.24 -12.81
C VAL A 261 -7.60 4.80 -12.25
N ILE A 262 -6.69 3.93 -11.82
CA ILE A 262 -5.31 4.29 -11.48
C ILE A 262 -4.41 3.81 -12.61
N LEU A 263 -3.71 4.76 -13.23
CA LEU A 263 -2.68 4.52 -14.23
C LEU A 263 -1.32 4.64 -13.56
N VAL A 264 -0.42 3.69 -13.78
CA VAL A 264 0.94 3.73 -13.23
C VAL A 264 1.95 3.54 -14.33
N ASP A 265 2.99 4.38 -14.37
CA ASP A 265 4.23 4.07 -15.11
C ASP A 265 5.20 3.44 -14.10
N PRO A 266 5.25 2.10 -13.99
CA PRO A 266 6.16 1.45 -13.08
C PRO A 266 7.58 1.57 -13.62
N ILE A 267 8.53 1.79 -12.71
CA ILE A 267 9.93 1.78 -13.09
C ILE A 267 10.34 0.36 -13.49
N ASP A 268 11.02 0.23 -14.63
CA ASP A 268 11.62 -1.02 -15.07
C ASP A 268 12.58 -1.57 -13.99
N TYR A 269 12.32 -2.81 -13.56
CA TYR A 269 13.10 -3.53 -12.57
C TYR A 269 14.58 -3.65 -12.99
N LYS A 270 14.86 -3.91 -14.27
CA LYS A 270 16.23 -4.01 -14.78
C LYS A 270 16.97 -2.69 -14.62
N SER A 271 16.29 -1.58 -14.92
CA SER A 271 16.81 -0.23 -14.70
C SER A 271 17.03 0.14 -13.22
N LEU A 272 16.50 -0.63 -12.27
CA LEU A 272 16.59 -0.40 -10.82
C LEU A 272 17.62 -1.26 -10.09
N GLN A 273 18.17 -2.29 -10.74
CA GLN A 273 19.09 -3.23 -10.09
C GLN A 273 20.28 -2.49 -9.48
N GLY A 274 20.55 -2.72 -8.19
CA GLY A 274 21.61 -2.06 -7.44
C GLY A 274 21.32 -0.62 -6.99
N LYS A 275 20.18 -0.02 -7.36
CA LYS A 275 19.82 1.33 -6.91
C LYS A 275 19.29 1.34 -5.49
N ARG A 276 19.70 2.36 -4.72
CA ARG A 276 19.37 2.55 -3.28
C ARG A 276 17.87 2.56 -2.94
N LEU A 277 16.99 2.79 -3.92
CA LEU A 277 15.54 2.92 -3.74
C LEU A 277 14.71 1.79 -4.39
N GLN A 278 15.34 0.78 -5.01
CA GLN A 278 14.65 -0.31 -5.72
C GLN A 278 13.50 -0.92 -4.89
N GLY A 279 13.81 -1.45 -3.69
CA GLY A 279 12.80 -2.06 -2.84
C GLY A 279 11.71 -1.09 -2.35
N THR A 280 12.02 0.21 -2.22
CA THR A 280 11.04 1.24 -1.82
C THR A 280 10.02 1.45 -2.94
N LEU A 281 10.48 1.59 -4.18
CA LEU A 281 9.65 1.94 -5.33
C LEU A 281 8.79 0.75 -5.78
N LEU A 282 9.34 -0.46 -5.78
CA LEU A 282 8.57 -1.69 -6.03
C LEU A 282 7.46 -1.87 -4.97
N SER A 283 7.76 -1.59 -3.70
CA SER A 283 6.75 -1.64 -2.64
C SER A 283 5.61 -0.64 -2.85
N ILE A 284 5.87 0.52 -3.47
CA ILE A 284 4.80 1.48 -3.82
C ILE A 284 3.87 0.83 -4.84
N ILE A 285 4.40 0.28 -5.93
CA ILE A 285 3.61 -0.36 -7.00
C ILE A 285 2.69 -1.45 -6.42
N ASP A 286 3.23 -2.37 -5.62
CA ASP A 286 2.44 -3.44 -5.01
C ASP A 286 1.34 -2.91 -4.07
N LYS A 287 1.63 -1.85 -3.31
CA LYS A 287 0.65 -1.22 -2.43
C LYS A 287 -0.43 -0.46 -3.20
N ILE A 288 -0.09 0.15 -4.33
CA ILE A 288 -1.06 0.79 -5.22
C ILE A 288 -1.96 -0.28 -5.82
N ARG A 289 -1.39 -1.36 -6.35
CA ARG A 289 -2.15 -2.50 -6.90
C ARG A 289 -3.10 -3.09 -5.85
N ASN A 290 -2.62 -3.25 -4.60
CA ASN A 290 -3.45 -3.73 -3.51
C ASN A 290 -4.56 -2.73 -3.12
N LEU A 291 -4.25 -1.44 -3.05
CA LEU A 291 -5.25 -0.40 -2.81
C LEU A 291 -6.34 -0.43 -3.89
N ALA A 292 -5.94 -0.46 -5.16
CA ALA A 292 -6.84 -0.45 -6.30
C ALA A 292 -7.78 -1.66 -6.27
N GLY A 293 -7.23 -2.86 -6.10
CA GLY A 293 -8.04 -4.07 -6.05
C GLY A 293 -8.96 -4.17 -4.83
N PHE A 294 -8.53 -3.68 -3.66
CA PHE A 294 -9.40 -3.66 -2.47
C PHE A 294 -10.57 -2.66 -2.62
N GLU A 295 -10.34 -1.55 -3.33
CA GLU A 295 -11.31 -0.48 -3.54
C GLU A 295 -12.08 -0.60 -4.87
N ASP A 296 -12.00 -1.73 -5.56
CA ASP A 296 -12.63 -1.97 -6.88
C ASP A 296 -12.31 -0.91 -7.93
N THR A 297 -11.11 -0.33 -7.83
CA THR A 297 -10.59 0.67 -8.77
C THR A 297 -9.78 -0.05 -9.84
N LEU A 298 -10.05 0.24 -11.10
CA LEU A 298 -9.29 -0.36 -12.20
C LEU A 298 -7.82 0.09 -12.11
N TYR A 299 -6.90 -0.85 -12.30
CA TYR A 299 -5.46 -0.60 -12.23
C TYR A 299 -4.81 -0.99 -13.56
N VAL A 300 -4.10 -0.06 -14.17
CA VAL A 300 -3.45 -0.24 -15.47
C VAL A 300 -2.00 0.23 -15.41
N GLU A 301 -1.08 -0.61 -15.87
CA GLU A 301 0.34 -0.26 -15.99
C GLU A 301 0.64 0.19 -17.42
N TYR A 302 1.31 1.34 -17.57
CA TYR A 302 1.80 1.87 -18.84
C TYR A 302 3.31 2.05 -18.77
N HIS A 303 4.04 1.14 -19.41
CA HIS A 303 5.50 1.25 -19.45
C HIS A 303 5.97 2.32 -20.45
N GLY A 304 7.00 3.08 -20.07
CA GLY A 304 7.78 3.89 -20.99
C GLY A 304 7.08 5.17 -21.45
N THR A 305 6.25 5.78 -20.60
CA THR A 305 5.65 7.09 -20.91
C THR A 305 6.67 8.22 -20.73
N SER A 306 7.46 8.46 -21.78
CA SER A 306 8.46 9.52 -21.76
C SER A 306 7.83 10.92 -21.74
N GLY A 307 8.01 11.65 -20.65
CA GLY A 307 7.66 13.07 -20.54
C GLY A 307 8.51 14.02 -21.40
N ARG A 308 9.45 13.51 -22.22
CA ARG A 308 10.26 14.31 -23.16
C ARG A 308 9.65 14.42 -24.57
N ARG A 309 8.51 13.79 -24.80
CA ARG A 309 7.80 13.83 -26.08
C ARG A 309 6.50 14.58 -25.93
N CYS A 310 6.14 15.38 -26.93
CA CYS A 310 4.91 16.17 -26.93
C CYS A 310 3.69 15.25 -26.79
N THR A 311 2.74 15.60 -25.93
CA THR A 311 1.47 14.87 -25.80
C THR A 311 0.64 14.85 -27.08
N LEU A 312 0.81 15.86 -27.95
CA LEU A 312 0.00 16.01 -29.17
C LEU A 312 0.65 15.34 -30.37
N CYS A 313 1.72 15.95 -30.88
CA CYS A 313 2.38 15.47 -32.10
C CYS A 313 3.39 14.35 -31.85
N ASN A 314 3.58 13.94 -30.58
CA ASN A 314 4.56 12.91 -30.19
C ASN A 314 6.02 13.21 -30.58
N ARG A 315 6.38 14.41 -31.08
CA ARG A 315 7.77 14.79 -31.37
C ARG A 315 8.59 15.00 -30.09
N ALA A 316 9.91 14.87 -30.19
CA ALA A 316 10.81 15.21 -29.09
C ALA A 316 10.67 16.70 -28.73
N MET A 317 10.75 17.00 -27.44
CA MET A 317 10.68 18.36 -26.91
C MET A 317 12.06 18.82 -26.46
N LYS A 318 12.35 20.12 -26.61
CA LYS A 318 13.57 20.74 -26.11
C LYS A 318 13.37 21.24 -24.68
N ARG A 319 14.38 21.09 -23.83
CA ARG A 319 14.34 21.64 -22.47
C ARG A 319 14.62 23.13 -22.56
N ILE A 320 13.77 23.96 -21.94
CA ILE A 320 13.90 25.43 -22.02
C ILE A 320 14.84 25.95 -20.93
N GLU A 321 14.74 25.40 -19.71
CA GLU A 321 15.54 25.84 -18.57
C GLU A 321 16.47 24.72 -18.10
N ASN A 322 17.77 24.87 -18.35
CA ASN A 322 18.78 23.90 -17.91
C ASN A 322 19.02 23.97 -16.39
N ASN A 323 18.90 25.15 -15.79
CA ASN A 323 19.24 25.41 -14.39
C ASN A 323 18.04 25.33 -13.41
N SER A 324 16.82 25.19 -13.93
CA SER A 324 15.64 25.05 -13.08
C SER A 324 15.44 23.61 -12.59
N PRO A 325 15.12 23.40 -11.30
CA PRO A 325 14.71 22.10 -10.78
C PRO A 325 13.37 21.64 -11.37
N ALA A 326 12.57 22.56 -11.93
CA ALA A 326 11.43 22.25 -12.78
C ALA A 326 11.93 21.92 -14.19
N ARG A 327 11.77 20.66 -14.61
CA ARG A 327 12.24 20.20 -15.91
C ARG A 327 11.20 20.56 -16.97
N ILE A 328 11.21 21.82 -17.39
CA ILE A 328 10.26 22.36 -18.36
C ILE A 328 10.74 22.07 -19.78
N TYR A 329 9.87 21.48 -20.58
CA TYR A 329 10.10 21.13 -21.97
C TYR A 329 9.12 21.88 -22.87
N ARG A 330 9.57 22.31 -24.05
CA ARG A 330 8.73 22.90 -25.10
C ARG A 330 8.79 22.10 -26.39
N CYS A 331 7.63 21.90 -27.01
CA CYS A 331 7.54 21.38 -28.36
C CYS A 331 7.64 22.54 -29.35
N GLU A 332 8.52 22.43 -30.35
CA GLU A 332 8.67 23.47 -31.37
C GLU A 332 7.48 23.51 -32.33
N ARG A 333 6.87 22.35 -32.64
CA ARG A 333 5.69 22.25 -33.50
C ARG A 333 4.43 22.76 -32.81
N CYS A 334 4.05 22.14 -31.69
CA CYS A 334 2.78 22.44 -31.02
C CYS A 334 2.86 23.61 -30.04
N ARG A 335 4.05 24.22 -29.85
CA ARG A 335 4.34 25.32 -28.91
C ARG A 335 3.99 25.07 -27.43
N ILE A 336 3.50 23.88 -27.07
CA ILE A 336 3.22 23.47 -25.69
C ILE A 336 4.48 23.49 -24.85
N THR A 337 4.36 24.10 -23.67
CA THR A 337 5.36 24.13 -22.61
C THR A 337 4.82 23.39 -21.38
N ILE A 338 5.54 22.37 -20.91
CA ILE A 338 5.06 21.51 -19.83
C ILE A 338 6.21 20.90 -19.02
N GLU A 339 5.99 20.72 -17.72
CA GLU A 339 6.92 20.00 -16.84
C GLU A 339 6.95 18.52 -17.19
N ARG A 340 8.15 17.94 -17.30
CA ARG A 340 8.37 16.56 -17.76
C ARG A 340 7.51 15.52 -17.05
N ASP A 341 7.41 15.57 -15.72
CA ASP A 341 6.68 14.54 -14.95
C ASP A 341 5.15 14.73 -15.07
N VAL A 342 4.67 15.97 -15.19
CA VAL A 342 3.26 16.26 -15.55
C VAL A 342 2.96 15.72 -16.95
N ASN A 343 3.87 15.94 -17.90
CA ASN A 343 3.71 15.47 -19.27
C ASN A 343 3.67 13.94 -19.36
N ALA A 344 4.50 13.23 -18.59
CA ALA A 344 4.44 11.77 -18.49
C ALA A 344 3.05 11.29 -18.03
N CYS A 345 2.47 11.94 -17.01
CA CYS A 345 1.11 11.65 -16.53
C CYS A 345 0.04 11.87 -17.61
N TRP A 346 0.08 13.01 -18.31
CA TRP A 346 -0.86 13.29 -19.40
C TRP A 346 -0.74 12.29 -20.55
N ARG A 347 0.47 11.87 -20.89
CA ARG A 347 0.67 10.84 -21.93
C ARG A 347 0.06 9.49 -21.53
N MET A 348 0.13 9.09 -20.26
CA MET A 348 -0.58 7.91 -19.78
C MET A 348 -2.09 8.07 -19.92
N ILE A 349 -2.63 9.21 -19.50
CA ILE A 349 -4.06 9.53 -19.58
C ILE A 349 -4.55 9.44 -21.03
N LEU A 350 -3.88 10.11 -21.97
CA LEU A 350 -4.28 10.12 -23.38
C LEU A 350 -4.20 8.73 -24.00
N LYS A 351 -3.14 7.96 -23.70
CA LYS A 351 -3.04 6.55 -24.14
C LYS A 351 -4.20 5.69 -23.62
N PHE A 352 -4.63 5.92 -22.38
CA PHE A 352 -5.77 5.22 -21.80
C PHE A 352 -7.08 5.60 -22.49
N LEU A 353 -7.34 6.89 -22.65
CA LEU A 353 -8.54 7.38 -23.32
C LEU A 353 -8.62 6.85 -24.75
N HIS A 354 -7.54 6.93 -25.53
CA HIS A 354 -7.47 6.46 -26.93
C HIS A 354 -7.71 4.96 -27.09
N LYS A 355 -7.20 4.13 -26.17
CA LYS A 355 -7.32 2.67 -26.26
C LYS A 355 -8.65 2.14 -25.71
N THR A 356 -9.34 2.92 -24.90
CA THR A 356 -10.60 2.47 -24.32
C THR A 356 -11.70 2.75 -25.35
N PRO A 357 -12.47 1.74 -25.80
CA PRO A 357 -13.59 1.92 -26.71
C PRO A 357 -14.74 2.61 -25.97
N LEU A 358 -14.53 3.87 -25.63
CA LEU A 358 -15.53 4.74 -25.05
C LEU A 358 -16.15 5.46 -26.25
N LYS A 359 -17.40 5.14 -26.57
CA LYS A 359 -18.20 5.90 -27.53
C LYS A 359 -18.45 7.29 -26.93
N PHE A 360 -17.48 8.20 -27.03
CA PHE A 360 -17.60 9.58 -26.56
C PHE A 360 -17.65 10.59 -27.70
N PRO A 361 -18.57 11.58 -27.61
CA PRO A 361 -18.47 12.82 -28.39
C PRO A 361 -17.26 13.67 -27.97
N VAL A 362 -16.63 13.40 -26.82
CA VAL A 362 -15.44 14.14 -26.33
C VAL A 362 -14.23 13.98 -27.24
N TYR A 363 -14.17 12.92 -28.07
CA TYR A 363 -13.13 12.80 -29.10
C TYR A 363 -13.14 14.00 -30.06
N SER A 364 -14.32 14.46 -30.48
CA SER A 364 -14.41 15.64 -31.35
C SER A 364 -14.10 16.94 -30.62
N LYS A 365 -14.36 17.06 -29.31
CA LYS A 365 -14.00 18.26 -28.52
C LYS A 365 -12.52 18.33 -28.13
N ILE A 366 -11.87 17.20 -27.87
CA ILE A 366 -10.42 17.15 -27.69
C ILE A 366 -9.73 17.47 -29.01
N GLU A 367 -10.21 16.94 -30.14
CA GLU A 367 -9.77 17.35 -31.49
C GLU A 367 -10.08 18.81 -31.81
N GLN A 368 -11.20 19.38 -31.36
CA GLN A 368 -11.55 20.80 -31.55
C GLN A 368 -10.72 21.73 -30.65
N LEU A 369 -10.37 21.34 -29.43
CA LEU A 369 -9.36 22.01 -28.61
C LEU A 369 -7.96 21.95 -29.27
N TYR A 370 -7.75 21.03 -30.21
CA TYR A 370 -6.55 20.91 -31.05
C TYR A 370 -6.69 21.53 -32.45
N ARG A 371 -7.87 22.03 -32.83
CA ARG A 371 -8.10 22.81 -34.05
C ARG A 371 -8.37 24.27 -33.68
N PHE A 372 -7.39 24.93 -33.10
CA PHE A 372 -7.29 26.39 -33.22
C PHE A 372 -5.88 26.76 -33.64
N HIS A 373 -5.84 27.47 -34.78
CA HIS A 373 -4.71 27.97 -35.55
C HIS A 373 -3.98 26.98 -36.47
N GLU A 374 -4.64 26.65 -37.60
CA GLU A 374 -4.12 27.08 -38.91
C GLU A 374 -5.04 28.23 -39.37
N PRO A 375 -4.55 29.28 -40.06
CA PRO A 375 -3.40 29.31 -40.97
C PRO A 375 -2.03 29.38 -40.31
#